data_AF-A0A4U1JKY4-F1
#
_entry.id   AF-A0A4U1JKY4-F1
#
_cell.length_a   1.000
_cell.length_b   1.000
_cell.length_c   1.000
_cell.angle_alpha   90.00
_cell.angle_beta   90.00
_cell.angle_gamma   90.00
#
_symmetry.space_group_name_H-M   'P 1'
#
loop_
_entity.id
_entity.type
_entity.pdbx_description
1 polymer ?
#
loop_
_entity_poly.entity_id
_entity_poly.type
_entity_poly.pdbx_seq_one_letter_code
_entity_poly.pdbx_strand_id
1 'polypeptide(L)'
;MFCIRGRGRLFQQPVKDCLAAFSRGVLFRGQTEHFGTAEQPSATTSFGRHGCIPPEMLRWNRYADDVIGAFTGQYSNFALNQAILQHYGFRSFYLDCSDKPAVSAWFAGNRYADKLSVDLCEDCDERPLLLRKKMARYDAAEGVGHLYVLDRVACEKVGLIDLRAINIDGARTRPSIQSAHLIGPLGNAPLPAECFVAHIEADCAVFREFAAEAGLVSTDSAFPPSSEDPILDALLSLPWILIQSVANPLGEIPAFRRAVELPEYDNSFVKIASPTVAFYRGGKVEELFDEVDGFSGGIVVQVPEITMLGSPHRDFLSVYPKVLAMLREHGGVVFEAPTLLKFPQLAASLLYQKGLAVELVEPDLVHVGALMVKHPGQEIEAAGVTGC
;
A
#
# COMPACT_ATOMS: atom_id res chain seq x y z
N MET A 1 15.08 25.23 -20.11
CA MET A 1 15.78 24.20 -19.32
C MET A 1 17.15 24.72 -18.95
N PHE A 2 17.34 25.10 -17.70
CA PHE A 2 18.64 25.53 -17.18
C PHE A 2 19.26 24.37 -16.42
N CYS A 3 20.30 23.77 -16.99
CA CYS A 3 21.20 22.89 -16.26
C CYS A 3 22.25 23.80 -15.60
N ILE A 4 22.13 24.03 -14.28
CA ILE A 4 23.16 24.77 -13.56
C ILE A 4 24.32 23.80 -13.28
N ARG A 5 25.19 23.62 -14.29
CA ARG A 5 26.42 22.83 -14.19
C ARG A 5 27.59 23.72 -13.80
N GLY A 6 27.92 23.74 -12.51
CA GLY A 6 29.17 24.36 -12.03
C GLY A 6 30.36 23.41 -12.20
N ARG A 7 31.15 23.54 -13.29
CA ARG A 7 32.52 23.00 -13.33
C ARG A 7 33.51 24.09 -12.92
N GLY A 8 34.17 23.88 -11.78
CA GLY A 8 35.32 24.66 -11.33
C GLY A 8 34.97 25.83 -10.41
N ARG A 9 35.38 25.72 -9.14
CA ARG A 9 35.42 26.77 -8.08
C ARG A 9 34.14 27.58 -7.77
N LEU A 10 33.03 27.40 -8.49
CA LEU A 10 31.71 28.01 -8.25
C LEU A 10 30.75 27.11 -7.43
N PHE A 11 31.30 26.22 -6.60
CA PHE A 11 30.55 25.18 -5.87
C PHE A 11 29.68 25.64 -4.70
N GLN A 12 29.40 26.94 -4.54
CA GLN A 12 28.58 27.44 -3.45
C GLN A 12 27.68 28.59 -3.90
N GLN A 13 26.81 28.36 -4.89
CA GLN A 13 25.50 28.96 -4.75
C GLN A 13 24.70 27.98 -3.88
N PRO A 14 24.35 28.32 -2.63
CA PRO A 14 23.52 27.48 -1.78
C PRO A 14 22.32 26.97 -2.57
N VAL A 15 21.98 25.68 -2.45
CA VAL A 15 20.76 25.10 -3.05
C VAL A 15 19.52 25.97 -2.72
N LYS A 16 19.53 26.59 -1.54
CA LYS A 16 18.58 27.64 -1.10
C LYS A 16 18.39 28.78 -2.11
N ASP A 17 19.47 29.35 -2.62
CA ASP A 17 19.43 30.52 -3.49
C ASP A 17 18.91 30.15 -4.88
N CYS A 18 19.28 28.95 -5.38
CA CYS A 18 18.69 28.39 -6.58
C CYS A 18 17.18 28.17 -6.41
N LEU A 19 16.77 27.65 -5.25
CA LEU A 19 15.36 27.39 -4.95
C LEU A 19 14.54 28.67 -4.75
N ALA A 20 15.16 29.73 -4.23
CA ALA A 20 14.51 31.04 -4.06
C ALA A 20 14.06 31.69 -5.39
N ALA A 21 14.66 31.27 -6.51
CA ALA A 21 14.25 31.73 -7.84
C ALA A 21 12.92 31.13 -8.32
N PHE A 22 12.42 30.07 -7.69
CA PHE A 22 11.16 29.43 -8.07
C PHE A 22 10.01 29.91 -7.16
N SER A 23 8.94 30.40 -7.77
CA SER A 23 7.77 30.93 -7.06
C SER A 23 6.81 29.83 -6.58
N ARG A 24 5.73 30.24 -5.88
CA ARG A 24 4.53 29.39 -5.74
C ARG A 24 4.07 28.93 -7.13
N GLY A 25 3.74 27.65 -7.29
CA GLY A 25 3.33 27.06 -8.58
C GLY A 25 4.25 25.96 -9.12
N VAL A 26 5.22 25.49 -8.34
CA VAL A 26 6.07 24.35 -8.70
C VAL A 26 5.95 23.19 -7.71
N LEU A 27 6.32 22.00 -8.18
CA LEU A 27 6.52 20.80 -7.37
C LEU A 27 7.99 20.37 -7.49
N PHE A 28 8.44 19.54 -6.57
CA PHE A 28 9.82 19.07 -6.49
C PHE A 28 9.86 17.55 -6.48
N ARG A 29 10.89 16.99 -7.14
CA ARG A 29 11.18 15.56 -7.11
C ARG A 29 12.69 15.37 -6.96
N GLY A 30 13.10 14.59 -5.96
CA GLY A 30 14.51 14.27 -5.74
C GLY A 30 14.82 12.80 -5.95
N GLN A 31 16.04 12.52 -6.40
CA GLN A 31 16.54 11.17 -6.60
C GLN A 31 18.08 11.18 -6.69
N THR A 32 18.70 10.07 -6.29
CA THR A 32 20.16 9.89 -6.33
C THR A 32 20.68 9.44 -7.70
N GLU A 33 19.79 9.18 -8.65
CA GLU A 33 20.13 8.75 -10.01
C GLU A 33 19.39 9.62 -11.03
N HIS A 34 20.04 9.95 -12.15
CA HIS A 34 19.43 10.66 -13.27
C HIS A 34 19.03 9.68 -14.38
N PHE A 35 17.83 9.86 -14.91
CA PHE A 35 17.35 9.15 -16.10
C PHE A 35 17.06 10.16 -17.21
N GLY A 36 17.39 9.80 -18.44
CA GLY A 36 17.32 10.71 -19.60
C GLY A 36 18.62 11.45 -19.84
N THR A 37 18.53 12.64 -20.44
CA THR A 37 19.64 13.57 -20.64
C THR A 37 19.40 14.84 -19.84
N ALA A 38 20.42 15.66 -19.63
CA ALA A 38 20.25 16.94 -18.93
C ALA A 38 19.29 17.87 -19.68
N GLU A 39 19.21 17.74 -21.00
CA GLU A 39 18.32 18.50 -21.90
C GLU A 39 16.93 17.85 -22.07
N GLN A 40 16.78 16.59 -21.67
CA GLN A 40 15.54 15.82 -21.72
C GLN A 40 15.51 14.84 -20.53
N PRO A 41 15.25 15.34 -19.31
CA PRO A 41 15.11 14.50 -18.14
C PRO A 41 13.92 13.56 -18.33
N SER A 42 14.06 12.35 -17.82
CA SER A 42 13.04 11.32 -17.90
C SER A 42 12.69 10.83 -16.50
N ALA A 43 11.41 10.68 -16.23
CA ALA A 43 10.90 10.05 -15.02
C ALA A 43 9.81 9.05 -15.41
N THR A 44 10.01 7.79 -15.05
CA THR A 44 9.07 6.71 -15.30
C THR A 44 8.56 6.12 -13.99
N THR A 45 7.40 5.46 -14.05
CA THR A 45 6.75 4.87 -12.88
C THR A 45 7.45 3.59 -12.45
N SER A 46 7.17 3.13 -11.23
CA SER A 46 7.68 1.85 -10.73
C SER A 46 7.16 0.66 -11.55
N PHE A 47 5.92 0.71 -12.07
CA PHE A 47 5.42 -0.29 -13.03
C PHE A 47 6.09 -0.21 -14.40
N GLY A 48 6.40 1.00 -14.89
CA GLY A 48 7.16 1.15 -16.14
C GLY A 48 8.53 0.47 -16.08
N ARG A 49 9.15 0.40 -14.89
CA ARG A 49 10.46 -0.25 -14.67
C ARG A 49 10.38 -1.73 -14.33
N HIS A 50 9.37 -2.16 -13.58
CA HIS A 50 9.36 -3.49 -12.96
C HIS A 50 8.13 -4.34 -13.30
N GLY A 51 7.21 -3.82 -14.13
CA GLY A 51 5.96 -4.48 -14.48
C GLY A 51 4.91 -4.47 -13.35
N CYS A 52 3.66 -4.74 -13.75
CA CYS A 52 2.53 -4.91 -12.85
C CYS A 52 2.36 -6.39 -12.46
N ILE A 53 1.93 -6.64 -11.23
CA ILE A 53 1.50 -7.97 -10.75
C ILE A 53 -0.01 -7.89 -10.51
N PRO A 54 -0.86 -8.25 -11.50
CA PRO A 54 -2.29 -7.95 -11.45
C PRO A 54 -3.04 -8.50 -10.22
N PRO A 55 -2.83 -9.75 -9.77
CA PRO A 55 -3.54 -10.27 -8.59
C PRO A 55 -3.27 -9.48 -7.32
N GLU A 56 -2.00 -9.15 -7.09
CA GLU A 56 -1.62 -8.34 -5.94
C GLU A 56 -2.13 -6.90 -6.11
N MET A 57 -2.15 -6.34 -7.32
CA MET A 57 -2.74 -5.01 -7.60
C MET A 57 -4.23 -4.94 -7.23
N LEU A 58 -5.02 -5.97 -7.52
CA LEU A 58 -6.42 -6.02 -7.11
C LEU A 58 -6.56 -6.09 -5.59
N ARG A 59 -5.76 -6.95 -4.94
CA ARG A 59 -5.71 -7.06 -3.48
C ARG A 59 -5.36 -5.74 -2.82
N TRP A 60 -4.29 -5.10 -3.29
CA TRP A 60 -3.82 -3.82 -2.79
C TRP A 60 -4.88 -2.73 -2.95
N ASN A 61 -5.49 -2.63 -4.14
CA ASN A 61 -6.51 -1.61 -4.37
C ASN A 61 -7.73 -1.78 -3.46
N ARG A 62 -8.17 -3.02 -3.22
CA ARG A 62 -9.30 -3.29 -2.33
C ARG A 62 -8.98 -2.92 -0.89
N TYR A 63 -7.83 -3.35 -0.36
CA TYR A 63 -7.44 -3.00 1.00
C TYR A 63 -7.24 -1.50 1.20
N ALA A 64 -6.61 -0.84 0.22
CA ALA A 64 -6.50 0.60 0.24
C ALA A 64 -7.89 1.25 0.25
N ASP A 65 -8.82 0.79 -0.58
CA ASP A 65 -10.19 1.31 -0.62
C ASP A 65 -10.86 1.27 0.74
N ASP A 66 -10.82 0.11 1.40
CA ASP A 66 -11.45 -0.08 2.70
C ASP A 66 -10.77 0.80 3.77
N VAL A 67 -9.42 0.84 3.80
CA VAL A 67 -8.62 1.67 4.73
C VAL A 67 -8.90 3.16 4.53
N ILE A 68 -8.89 3.63 3.29
CA ILE A 68 -9.10 5.04 2.96
C ILE A 68 -10.54 5.43 3.25
N GLY A 69 -11.51 4.59 2.87
CA GLY A 69 -12.92 4.80 3.20
C GLY A 69 -13.14 4.94 4.71
N ALA A 70 -12.46 4.13 5.51
CA ALA A 70 -12.54 4.20 6.98
C ALA A 70 -12.01 5.53 7.56
N PHE A 71 -10.96 6.10 6.97
CA PHE A 71 -10.35 7.34 7.49
C PHE A 71 -10.91 8.62 6.85
N THR A 72 -11.42 8.56 5.61
CA THR A 72 -11.88 9.74 4.87
C THR A 72 -13.40 9.86 4.80
N GLY A 73 -14.14 8.79 5.11
CA GLY A 73 -15.60 8.76 5.02
C GLY A 73 -16.16 8.92 3.61
N GLN A 74 -15.30 8.96 2.59
CA GLN A 74 -15.67 9.06 1.19
C GLN A 74 -15.35 7.75 0.48
N TYR A 75 -16.16 7.42 -0.53
CA TYR A 75 -15.78 6.36 -1.47
C TYR A 75 -14.52 6.82 -2.20
N SER A 76 -13.41 6.15 -1.90
CA SER A 76 -12.19 6.31 -2.65
C SER A 76 -12.37 5.77 -4.07
N ASN A 77 -11.44 6.15 -4.95
CA ASN A 77 -11.44 5.65 -6.31
C ASN A 77 -10.11 4.96 -6.60
N PHE A 78 -10.11 4.13 -7.63
CA PHE A 78 -8.95 3.35 -8.03
C PHE A 78 -7.68 4.18 -8.26
N ALA A 79 -7.81 5.41 -8.76
CA ALA A 79 -6.67 6.30 -8.97
C ALA A 79 -6.05 6.76 -7.65
N LEU A 80 -6.89 7.22 -6.72
CA LEU A 80 -6.49 7.63 -5.38
C LEU A 80 -5.87 6.46 -4.59
N ASN A 81 -6.47 5.28 -4.63
CA ASN A 81 -5.97 4.08 -3.94
C ASN A 81 -4.56 3.74 -4.39
N GLN A 82 -4.32 3.69 -5.70
CA GLN A 82 -2.99 3.45 -6.24
C GLN A 82 -1.98 4.54 -5.90
N ALA A 83 -2.40 5.81 -5.92
CA ALA A 83 -1.54 6.93 -5.56
C ALA A 83 -1.08 6.85 -4.10
N ILE A 84 -1.98 6.48 -3.18
CA ILE A 84 -1.66 6.29 -1.76
C ILE A 84 -0.76 5.08 -1.56
N LEU A 85 -1.11 3.94 -2.16
CA LEU A 85 -0.29 2.73 -2.07
C LEU A 85 1.13 2.99 -2.57
N GLN A 86 1.29 3.70 -3.70
CA GLN A 86 2.58 4.14 -4.22
C GLN A 86 3.38 4.90 -3.18
N HIS A 87 2.73 5.85 -2.52
CA HIS A 87 3.35 6.67 -1.48
C HIS A 87 3.78 5.84 -0.26
N TYR A 88 3.05 4.76 0.04
CA TYR A 88 3.43 3.79 1.07
C TYR A 88 4.52 2.80 0.62
N GLY A 89 5.01 2.88 -0.62
CA GLY A 89 6.11 2.09 -1.16
C GLY A 89 5.67 0.92 -2.03
N PHE A 90 4.38 0.84 -2.36
CA PHE A 90 3.87 -0.08 -3.37
C PHE A 90 4.23 0.40 -4.80
N ARG A 91 4.11 -0.48 -5.80
CA ARG A 91 4.37 -0.13 -7.20
C ARG A 91 3.09 0.40 -7.86
N SER A 92 3.18 1.38 -8.75
CA SER A 92 2.02 1.99 -9.38
C SER A 92 2.33 2.66 -10.72
N PHE A 93 1.31 3.30 -11.29
CA PHE A 93 1.40 4.17 -12.47
C PHE A 93 1.67 5.65 -12.14
N TYR A 94 2.03 5.99 -10.91
CA TYR A 94 2.23 7.37 -10.48
C TYR A 94 3.69 7.69 -10.14
N LEU A 95 4.01 8.98 -10.16
CA LEU A 95 5.29 9.54 -9.70
C LEU A 95 5.08 10.38 -8.44
N ASP A 96 5.86 10.09 -7.40
CA ASP A 96 5.91 10.92 -6.19
C ASP A 96 6.62 12.26 -6.44
N CYS A 97 6.04 13.33 -5.90
CA CYS A 97 6.63 14.65 -5.81
C CYS A 97 6.13 15.36 -4.53
N SER A 98 6.75 16.49 -4.19
CA SER A 98 6.42 17.29 -3.01
C SER A 98 6.33 18.76 -3.38
N ASP A 99 5.47 19.52 -2.71
CA ASP A 99 5.53 20.98 -2.80
C ASP A 99 6.52 21.61 -1.81
N LYS A 100 7.20 20.77 -1.00
CA LYS A 100 8.30 21.18 -0.11
C LYS A 100 9.64 20.75 -0.69
N PRO A 101 10.52 21.70 -1.08
CA PRO A 101 11.80 21.36 -1.68
C PRO A 101 12.72 20.58 -0.73
N ALA A 102 12.63 20.81 0.58
CA ALA A 102 13.43 20.09 1.57
C ALA A 102 13.15 18.58 1.58
N VAL A 103 11.88 18.18 1.37
CA VAL A 103 11.49 16.76 1.28
C VAL A 103 12.14 16.13 0.06
N SER A 104 12.06 16.79 -1.10
CA SER A 104 12.69 16.28 -2.31
C SER A 104 14.21 16.30 -2.23
N ALA A 105 14.82 17.31 -1.61
CA ALA A 105 16.26 17.31 -1.35
C ALA A 105 16.67 16.13 -0.47
N TRP A 106 15.87 15.76 0.54
CA TRP A 106 16.13 14.57 1.34
C TRP A 106 16.23 13.31 0.46
N PHE A 107 15.33 13.13 -0.52
CA PHE A 107 15.41 12.01 -1.49
C PHE A 107 16.56 12.14 -2.50
N ALA A 108 17.00 13.35 -2.84
CA ALA A 108 18.17 13.57 -3.67
C ALA A 108 19.49 13.27 -2.93
N GLY A 109 19.50 13.37 -1.61
CA GLY A 109 20.66 13.14 -0.76
C GLY A 109 20.74 11.76 -0.10
N ASN A 110 19.68 10.95 -0.15
CA ASN A 110 19.60 9.64 0.50
C ASN A 110 19.17 8.54 -0.47
N ARG A 111 19.84 7.39 -0.40
CA ARG A 111 19.58 6.24 -1.26
C ARG A 111 18.77 5.19 -0.52
N TYR A 112 17.68 4.76 -1.15
CA TYR A 112 16.87 3.65 -0.67
C TYR A 112 17.64 2.33 -0.77
N ALA A 113 17.54 1.51 0.28
CA ALA A 113 17.98 0.12 0.28
C ALA A 113 16.95 -0.73 1.03
N ASP A 114 16.78 -1.97 0.60
CA ASP A 114 15.97 -2.95 1.33
C ASP A 114 16.67 -4.29 1.46
N LYS A 115 16.22 -5.06 2.45
CA LYS A 115 16.59 -6.45 2.65
C LYS A 115 15.40 -7.23 3.18
N LEU A 116 15.36 -8.51 2.84
CA LEU A 116 14.46 -9.43 3.51
C LEU A 116 15.03 -9.75 4.89
N SER A 117 14.20 -9.63 5.93
CA SER A 117 14.48 -10.17 7.26
C SER A 117 13.51 -11.30 7.58
N VAL A 118 13.94 -12.16 8.51
CA VAL A 118 13.10 -13.21 9.08
C VAL A 118 13.18 -13.08 10.58
N ASP A 119 12.03 -12.85 11.21
CA ASP A 119 11.89 -12.82 12.66
C ASP A 119 11.31 -14.16 13.14
N LEU A 120 11.89 -14.74 14.19
CA LEU A 120 11.28 -15.87 14.91
C LEU A 120 10.39 -15.30 16.03
N CYS A 121 9.10 -15.51 15.89
CA CYS A 121 8.06 -15.00 16.76
C CYS A 121 7.14 -16.14 17.23
N GLU A 122 6.16 -15.78 18.05
CA GLU A 122 5.08 -16.66 18.48
C GLU A 122 3.73 -16.00 18.18
N ASP A 123 2.70 -16.81 17.94
CA ASP A 123 1.31 -16.33 17.97
C ASP A 123 0.81 -16.12 19.41
N CYS A 124 -0.47 -15.77 19.56
CA CYS A 124 -1.08 -15.52 20.86
C CYS A 124 -1.15 -16.74 21.80
N ASP A 125 -0.97 -17.96 21.26
CA ASP A 125 -0.94 -19.20 22.01
C ASP A 125 0.50 -19.72 22.21
N GLU A 126 1.48 -18.83 22.04
CA GLU A 126 2.91 -19.13 22.15
C GLU A 126 3.41 -20.17 21.11
N ARG A 127 2.70 -20.36 19.99
CA ARG A 127 3.13 -21.28 18.94
C ARG A 127 4.15 -20.61 18.01
N PRO A 128 5.29 -21.26 17.72
CA PRO A 128 6.37 -20.64 16.98
C PRO A 128 5.98 -20.41 15.51
N LEU A 129 6.46 -19.30 14.96
CA LEU A 129 6.29 -18.94 13.56
C LEU A 129 7.44 -18.04 13.06
N LEU A 130 7.66 -18.02 11.75
CA LEU A 130 8.64 -17.16 11.10
C LEU A 130 7.94 -16.05 10.33
N LEU A 131 8.34 -14.80 10.53
CA LEU A 131 7.81 -13.64 9.82
C LEU A 131 8.83 -13.10 8.84
N ARG A 132 8.54 -13.23 7.55
CA ARG A 132 9.34 -12.61 6.49
C ARG A 132 8.87 -11.18 6.26
N LYS A 133 9.77 -10.23 6.51
CA LYS A 133 9.51 -8.80 6.32
C LYS A 133 10.44 -8.20 5.27
N LYS A 134 9.97 -7.16 4.61
CA LYS A 134 10.77 -6.34 3.71
C LYS A 134 11.22 -5.08 4.47
N MET A 135 12.40 -5.18 5.08
CA MET A 135 12.96 -4.07 5.86
C MET A 135 13.65 -3.08 4.93
N ALA A 136 13.22 -1.83 4.97
CA ALA A 136 13.76 -0.75 4.16
C ALA A 136 14.49 0.27 5.03
N ARG A 137 15.46 0.94 4.42
CA ARG A 137 16.17 2.06 5.02
C ARG A 137 16.62 3.04 3.96
N TYR A 138 16.97 4.23 4.40
CA TYR A 138 17.66 5.22 3.58
C TYR A 138 19.05 5.45 4.15
N ASP A 139 20.06 5.19 3.33
CA ASP A 139 21.45 5.43 3.66
C ASP A 139 21.90 6.74 3.00
N ALA A 140 22.81 7.48 3.64
CA ALA A 140 23.40 8.68 3.04
C ALA A 140 24.05 8.31 1.69
N ALA A 141 23.65 8.99 0.63
CA ALA A 141 24.20 8.76 -0.70
C ALA A 141 25.51 9.53 -0.91
N GLU A 142 26.40 8.99 -1.73
CA GLU A 142 27.59 9.69 -2.21
C GLU A 142 27.37 10.16 -3.65
N GLY A 143 28.18 11.13 -4.08
CA GLY A 143 28.14 11.63 -5.45
C GLY A 143 27.10 12.73 -5.66
N VAL A 144 26.52 12.75 -6.86
CA VAL A 144 25.62 13.83 -7.31
C VAL A 144 24.17 13.43 -7.08
N GLY A 145 23.44 14.25 -6.33
CA GLY A 145 22.00 14.18 -6.23
C GLY A 145 21.31 14.99 -7.33
N HIS A 146 20.06 14.66 -7.62
CA HIS A 146 19.27 15.33 -8.64
C HIS A 146 17.94 15.81 -8.07
N LEU A 147 17.71 17.12 -8.14
CA LEU A 147 16.46 17.76 -7.74
C LEU A 147 15.80 18.40 -8.97
N TYR A 148 14.64 17.88 -9.35
CA TYR A 148 13.84 18.41 -10.44
C TYR A 148 12.79 19.37 -9.89
N VAL A 149 12.63 20.50 -10.59
CA VAL A 149 11.55 21.46 -10.39
C VAL A 149 10.53 21.24 -11.49
N LEU A 150 9.28 21.01 -11.10
CA LEU A 150 8.20 20.63 -11.98
C LEU A 150 7.13 21.72 -12.03
N ASP A 151 6.62 22.02 -13.22
CA ASP A 151 5.53 22.98 -13.41
C ASP A 151 4.21 22.36 -12.96
N ARG A 152 3.58 22.96 -11.94
CA ARG A 152 2.37 22.38 -11.34
C ARG A 152 1.21 22.33 -12.33
N VAL A 153 1.05 23.34 -13.18
CA VAL A 153 -0.04 23.42 -14.16
C VAL A 153 0.14 22.37 -15.26
N ALA A 154 1.37 22.14 -15.71
CA ALA A 154 1.68 21.06 -16.65
C ALA A 154 1.42 19.68 -16.02
N CYS A 155 1.81 19.48 -14.76
CA CYS A 155 1.50 18.24 -14.02
C CYS A 155 0.00 18.03 -13.81
N GLU A 156 -0.78 19.08 -13.56
CA GLU A 156 -2.24 19.00 -13.44
C GLU A 156 -2.91 18.50 -14.73
N LYS A 157 -2.37 18.86 -15.92
CA LYS A 157 -2.85 18.34 -17.22
C LYS A 157 -2.59 16.85 -17.42
N VAL A 158 -1.54 16.32 -16.77
CA VAL A 158 -1.24 14.88 -16.77
C VAL A 158 -2.14 14.13 -15.78
N GLY A 159 -2.48 14.78 -14.68
CA GLY A 159 -3.22 14.22 -13.56
C GLY A 159 -2.38 14.40 -12.29
N LEU A 160 -2.77 15.36 -11.45
CA LEU A 160 -2.12 15.67 -10.19
C LEU A 160 -3.06 15.37 -9.03
N ILE A 161 -2.63 14.52 -8.11
CA ILE A 161 -3.38 14.16 -6.90
C ILE A 161 -2.64 14.72 -5.69
N ASP A 162 -3.31 15.56 -4.90
CA ASP A 162 -2.81 16.03 -3.60
C ASP A 162 -3.21 15.04 -2.51
N LEU A 163 -2.23 14.29 -1.99
CA LEU A 163 -2.52 13.27 -0.98
C LEU A 163 -2.73 13.85 0.43
N ARG A 164 -2.43 15.14 0.64
CA ARG A 164 -2.71 15.79 1.93
C ARG A 164 -4.19 16.02 2.18
N ALA A 165 -5.02 15.87 1.14
CA ALA A 165 -6.47 15.83 1.29
C ALA A 165 -6.91 14.71 2.26
N ILE A 166 -6.08 13.69 2.45
CA ILE A 166 -6.24 12.63 3.45
C ILE A 166 -5.64 13.14 4.76
N ASN A 167 -6.31 14.12 5.35
CA ASN A 167 -5.92 14.66 6.65
C ASN A 167 -6.61 13.88 7.76
N ILE A 168 -5.82 13.30 8.66
CA ILE A 168 -6.31 12.65 9.87
C ILE A 168 -5.85 13.51 11.04
N ASP A 169 -6.79 14.15 11.72
CA ASP A 169 -6.50 15.12 12.76
C ASP A 169 -5.65 14.51 13.88
N GLY A 170 -4.57 15.20 14.24
CA GLY A 170 -3.64 14.76 15.28
C GLY A 170 -2.68 13.64 14.88
N ALA A 171 -2.80 13.07 13.67
CA ALA A 171 -1.90 12.03 13.19
C ALA A 171 -0.74 12.60 12.37
N ARG A 172 0.42 11.93 12.43
CA ARG A 172 1.59 12.22 11.61
C ARG A 172 1.61 11.27 10.43
N THR A 173 0.74 11.53 9.44
CA THR A 173 0.67 10.70 8.24
C THR A 173 1.84 11.00 7.28
N ARG A 174 2.35 9.97 6.61
CA ARG A 174 3.43 10.11 5.62
C ARG A 174 3.09 11.14 4.52
N PRO A 175 1.89 11.16 3.91
CA PRO A 175 1.50 12.20 2.96
C PRO A 175 1.60 13.63 3.50
N SER A 176 1.23 13.83 4.77
CA SER A 176 1.26 15.15 5.42
C SER A 176 2.70 15.63 5.66
N ILE A 177 3.55 14.76 6.22
CA ILE A 177 4.96 15.06 6.48
C ILE A 177 5.70 15.39 5.18
N GLN A 178 5.53 14.54 4.17
CA GLN A 178 6.22 14.68 2.89
C GLN A 178 5.57 15.73 1.98
N SER A 179 4.43 16.31 2.39
CA SER A 179 3.64 17.24 1.59
C SER A 179 3.36 16.70 0.18
N ALA A 180 2.90 15.45 0.16
CA ALA A 180 2.98 14.54 -0.98
C ALA A 180 1.96 14.85 -2.07
N HIS A 181 2.44 14.82 -3.31
CA HIS A 181 1.65 14.90 -4.52
C HIS A 181 2.05 13.79 -5.49
N LEU A 182 1.09 13.23 -6.20
CA LEU A 182 1.30 12.12 -7.14
C LEU A 182 0.90 12.57 -8.55
N ILE A 183 1.79 12.36 -9.52
CA ILE A 183 1.57 12.70 -10.93
C ILE A 183 1.28 11.42 -11.72
N GLY A 184 0.17 11.38 -12.43
CA GLY A 184 -0.23 10.24 -13.27
C GLY A 184 -1.75 10.04 -13.36
N PRO A 185 -2.19 8.87 -13.85
CA PRO A 185 -1.38 7.70 -14.21
C PRO A 185 -0.63 7.88 -15.54
N LEU A 186 0.65 7.48 -15.60
CA LEU A 186 1.49 7.68 -16.80
C LEU A 186 1.46 6.52 -17.81
N GLY A 187 0.78 5.41 -17.53
CA GLY A 187 0.55 4.35 -18.53
C GLY A 187 1.80 3.80 -19.25
N ASN A 188 2.93 3.65 -18.55
CA ASN A 188 4.25 3.28 -19.10
C ASN A 188 4.92 4.31 -20.01
N ALA A 189 4.42 5.54 -20.08
CA ALA A 189 5.12 6.68 -20.67
C ALA A 189 5.96 7.42 -19.61
N PRO A 190 7.04 8.11 -20.02
CA PRO A 190 7.71 9.05 -19.13
C PRO A 190 6.83 10.28 -18.87
N LEU A 191 7.11 11.01 -17.78
CA LEU A 191 6.52 12.32 -17.54
C LEU A 191 6.84 13.25 -18.73
N PRO A 192 5.85 14.00 -19.27
CA PRO A 192 6.08 14.90 -20.40
C PRO A 192 7.15 15.96 -20.11
N ALA A 193 7.95 16.32 -21.13
CA ALA A 193 9.09 17.21 -20.99
C ALA A 193 8.69 18.62 -20.52
N GLU A 194 7.51 19.09 -20.92
CA GLU A 194 6.92 20.37 -20.50
C GLU A 194 6.65 20.45 -19.00
N CYS A 195 6.59 19.31 -18.29
CA CYS A 195 6.48 19.30 -16.84
C CYS A 195 7.78 19.73 -16.16
N PHE A 196 8.94 19.66 -16.82
CA PHE A 196 10.23 19.99 -16.21
C PHE A 196 10.59 21.45 -16.42
N VAL A 197 10.69 22.20 -15.32
CA VAL A 197 11.12 23.61 -15.33
C VAL A 197 12.65 23.69 -15.22
N ALA A 198 13.21 22.96 -14.27
CA ALA A 198 14.64 22.98 -13.99
C ALA A 198 15.14 21.65 -13.44
N HIS A 199 16.45 21.44 -13.56
CA HIS A 199 17.20 20.31 -13.00
C HIS A 199 18.41 20.86 -12.26
N ILE A 200 18.42 20.67 -10.95
CA ILE A 200 19.46 21.12 -10.04
C ILE A 200 20.30 19.91 -9.66
N GLU A 201 21.60 19.98 -9.96
CA GLU A 201 22.60 18.99 -9.58
C GLU A 201 23.48 19.58 -8.48
N ALA A 202 23.68 18.82 -7.40
CA ALA A 202 24.58 19.17 -6.32
C ALA A 202 25.10 17.89 -5.65
N ASP A 203 26.12 18.00 -4.81
CA ASP A 203 26.55 16.87 -3.98
C ASP A 203 25.38 16.41 -3.10
N CYS A 204 25.20 15.10 -2.97
CA CYS A 204 24.22 14.50 -2.08
C CYS A 204 24.31 15.05 -0.64
N ALA A 205 25.51 15.38 -0.16
CA ALA A 205 25.73 16.01 1.14
C ALA A 205 25.07 17.39 1.26
N VAL A 206 25.15 18.23 0.23
CA VAL A 206 24.53 19.56 0.21
C VAL A 206 23.01 19.45 0.27
N PHE A 207 22.41 18.48 -0.42
CA PHE A 207 20.97 18.24 -0.31
C PHE A 207 20.55 17.74 1.07
N ARG A 208 21.36 16.87 1.71
CA ARG A 208 21.10 16.43 3.09
C ARG A 208 21.21 17.57 4.09
N GLU A 209 22.20 18.45 3.96
CA GLU A 209 22.36 19.64 4.80
C GLU A 209 21.13 20.55 4.68
N PHE A 210 20.69 20.85 3.45
CA PHE A 210 19.49 21.64 3.21
C PHE A 210 18.22 20.99 3.79
N ALA A 211 18.07 19.68 3.67
CA ALA A 211 16.95 18.95 4.27
C ALA A 211 17.01 18.97 5.82
N ALA A 212 18.20 18.80 6.40
CA ALA A 212 18.42 18.80 7.84
C ALA A 212 18.06 20.15 8.50
N GLU A 213 18.33 21.27 7.83
CA GLU A 213 17.93 22.61 8.29
C GLU A 213 16.40 22.78 8.37
N ALA A 214 15.64 21.98 7.60
CA ALA A 214 14.18 21.91 7.67
C ALA A 214 13.67 20.83 8.65
N GLY A 215 14.56 20.21 9.43
CA GLY A 215 14.24 19.16 10.40
C GLY A 215 14.22 17.74 9.85
N LEU A 216 14.60 17.53 8.57
CA LEU A 216 14.61 16.20 7.94
C LEU A 216 15.98 15.53 8.12
N VAL A 217 16.25 15.04 9.33
CA VAL A 217 17.57 14.53 9.74
C VAL A 217 17.70 13.00 9.72
N SER A 218 16.59 12.28 9.62
CA SER A 218 16.54 10.80 9.70
C SER A 218 15.44 10.21 8.82
N THR A 219 15.41 8.89 8.66
CA THR A 219 14.29 8.20 7.99
C THR A 219 12.95 8.56 8.65
N ASP A 220 12.86 8.50 9.97
CA ASP A 220 11.64 8.77 10.75
C ASP A 220 11.11 10.20 10.59
N SER A 221 11.98 11.15 10.20
CA SER A 221 11.58 12.53 9.92
C SER A 221 10.75 12.65 8.63
N ALA A 222 10.92 11.72 7.68
CA ALA A 222 10.15 11.64 6.43
C ALA A 222 9.18 10.45 6.39
N PHE A 223 9.45 9.39 7.15
CA PHE A 223 8.72 8.13 7.21
C PHE A 223 8.30 7.86 8.65
N PRO A 224 7.16 8.41 9.10
CA PRO A 224 6.70 8.23 10.46
C PRO A 224 6.44 6.73 10.74
N PRO A 225 6.71 6.25 11.97
CA PRO A 225 6.43 4.87 12.33
C PRO A 225 4.92 4.60 12.34
N SER A 226 4.55 3.33 12.28
CA SER A 226 3.14 2.89 12.33
C SER A 226 2.38 3.43 13.55
N SER A 227 3.05 3.58 14.70
CA SER A 227 2.46 4.15 15.92
C SER A 227 1.99 5.61 15.80
N GLU A 228 2.41 6.32 14.75
CA GLU A 228 2.06 7.73 14.49
C GLU A 228 1.30 7.94 13.16
N ASP A 229 1.35 6.96 12.26
CA ASP A 229 0.66 6.96 10.97
C ASP A 229 -0.42 5.86 10.94
N PRO A 230 -1.69 6.21 11.22
CA PRO A 230 -2.78 5.23 11.31
C PRO A 230 -3.10 4.56 9.96
N ILE A 231 -2.74 5.16 8.83
CA ILE A 231 -2.90 4.53 7.52
C ILE A 231 -1.86 3.41 7.37
N LEU A 232 -0.60 3.69 7.74
CA LEU A 232 0.46 2.67 7.75
C LEU A 232 0.11 1.55 8.73
N ASP A 233 -0.33 1.87 9.95
CA ASP A 233 -0.77 0.89 10.93
C ASP A 233 -1.89 -0.01 10.38
N ALA A 234 -2.93 0.57 9.79
CA ALA A 234 -4.02 -0.19 9.19
C ALA A 234 -3.53 -1.12 8.06
N LEU A 235 -2.65 -0.64 7.17
CA LEU A 235 -2.05 -1.45 6.10
C LEU A 235 -1.17 -2.59 6.65
N LEU A 236 -0.47 -2.36 7.75
CA LEU A 236 0.34 -3.38 8.43
C LEU A 236 -0.50 -4.29 9.36
N SER A 237 -1.74 -3.94 9.67
CA SER A 237 -2.64 -4.75 10.51
C SER A 237 -3.33 -5.89 9.75
N LEU A 238 -3.16 -5.93 8.43
CA LEU A 238 -3.69 -6.95 7.55
C LEU A 238 -3.14 -8.34 7.90
N PRO A 239 -3.90 -9.41 7.63
CA PRO A 239 -3.51 -10.77 7.99
C PRO A 239 -2.19 -11.17 7.33
N TRP A 240 -1.46 -12.04 8.02
CA TRP A 240 -0.29 -12.70 7.47
C TRP A 240 -0.72 -13.93 6.68
N ILE A 241 -0.04 -14.19 5.57
CA ILE A 241 -0.33 -15.32 4.67
C ILE A 241 0.84 -16.29 4.70
N LEU A 242 0.53 -17.58 4.82
CA LEU A 242 1.51 -18.66 4.78
C LEU A 242 2.31 -18.62 3.47
N ILE A 243 3.64 -18.70 3.58
CA ILE A 243 4.54 -18.89 2.44
C ILE A 243 4.59 -20.39 2.14
N GLN A 244 3.91 -20.80 1.07
CA GLN A 244 3.91 -22.20 0.65
C GLN A 244 5.30 -22.64 0.20
N SER A 245 5.61 -23.92 0.47
CA SER A 245 6.78 -24.62 -0.12
C SER A 245 8.16 -24.04 0.24
N VAL A 246 8.32 -23.43 1.41
CA VAL A 246 9.65 -23.05 1.92
C VAL A 246 10.24 -24.25 2.68
N ALA A 247 11.37 -24.76 2.19
CA ALA A 247 12.17 -25.72 2.96
C ALA A 247 12.72 -25.01 4.21
N ASN A 248 12.17 -25.33 5.38
CA ASN A 248 12.62 -24.75 6.63
C ASN A 248 13.68 -25.66 7.28
N PRO A 249 14.94 -25.21 7.42
CA PRO A 249 15.98 -25.99 8.07
C PRO A 249 15.78 -26.19 9.59
N LEU A 250 14.83 -25.47 10.22
CA LEU A 250 14.50 -25.53 11.65
C LEU A 250 13.29 -26.43 11.97
N GLY A 251 12.80 -27.24 11.03
CA GLY A 251 11.64 -28.13 11.21
C GLY A 251 10.33 -27.59 10.64
N GLU A 252 9.17 -28.03 11.16
CA GLU A 252 7.80 -27.69 10.71
C GLU A 252 7.33 -26.27 11.11
N ILE A 253 8.22 -25.36 11.52
CA ILE A 253 7.80 -23.99 11.90
C ILE A 253 7.28 -23.26 10.64
N PRO A 254 6.02 -22.80 10.63
CA PRO A 254 5.44 -22.14 9.47
C PRO A 254 6.03 -20.75 9.25
N ALA A 255 6.25 -20.38 8.00
CA ALA A 255 6.72 -19.07 7.61
C ALA A 255 5.60 -18.26 6.94
N PHE A 256 5.46 -17.00 7.33
CA PHE A 256 4.42 -16.11 6.85
C PHE A 256 5.01 -14.84 6.23
N ARG A 257 4.28 -14.25 5.29
CA ARG A 257 4.52 -12.91 4.73
C ARG A 257 3.30 -12.03 4.94
N ARG A 258 3.48 -10.71 4.90
CA ARG A 258 2.35 -9.78 4.86
C ARG A 258 1.43 -10.11 3.68
N ALA A 259 0.10 -10.02 3.87
CA ALA A 259 -0.85 -10.03 2.75
C ALA A 259 -0.56 -8.88 1.76
N VAL A 260 -0.05 -7.77 2.28
CA VAL A 260 0.40 -6.58 1.56
C VAL A 260 1.86 -6.32 1.92
N GLU A 261 2.78 -6.69 1.02
CA GLU A 261 4.21 -6.49 1.23
C GLU A 261 4.58 -5.02 0.97
N LEU A 262 4.78 -4.25 2.04
CA LEU A 262 5.26 -2.86 2.02
C LEU A 262 6.67 -2.78 2.62
N PRO A 263 7.49 -1.80 2.22
CA PRO A 263 8.73 -1.51 2.93
C PRO A 263 8.43 -1.03 4.37
N GLU A 264 8.98 -1.74 5.35
CA GLU A 264 8.92 -1.38 6.77
C GLU A 264 10.22 -0.65 7.16
N TYR A 265 10.13 0.58 7.67
CA TYR A 265 11.29 1.44 7.98
C TYR A 265 11.68 1.39 9.46
N ASP A 266 10.74 1.06 10.33
CA ASP A 266 10.90 0.90 11.77
C ASP A 266 10.98 -0.59 12.15
N ASN A 267 11.62 -0.89 13.29
CA ASN A 267 11.70 -2.26 13.78
C ASN A 267 10.37 -2.70 14.41
N SER A 268 9.56 -3.42 13.65
CA SER A 268 8.26 -3.95 14.06
C SER A 268 8.34 -5.34 14.75
N PHE A 269 9.48 -5.72 15.33
CA PHE A 269 9.61 -7.01 15.99
C PHE A 269 8.68 -7.12 17.20
N VAL A 270 7.90 -8.20 17.23
CA VAL A 270 7.02 -8.56 18.33
C VAL A 270 7.30 -10.01 18.70
N LYS A 271 7.63 -10.28 19.96
CA LYS A 271 7.95 -11.65 20.40
C LYS A 271 6.70 -12.55 20.38
N ILE A 272 5.60 -12.09 20.99
CA ILE A 272 4.30 -12.77 21.04
C ILE A 272 3.26 -11.86 20.40
N ALA A 273 2.67 -12.29 19.29
CA ALA A 273 1.68 -11.50 18.56
C ALA A 273 0.35 -11.41 19.33
N SER A 274 -0.35 -10.28 19.16
CA SER A 274 -1.71 -10.10 19.69
C SER A 274 -2.67 -11.12 19.07
N PRO A 275 -3.71 -11.59 19.79
CA PRO A 275 -4.74 -12.45 19.21
C PRO A 275 -5.47 -11.76 18.04
N THR A 276 -5.45 -10.44 17.95
CA THR A 276 -6.03 -9.67 16.82
C THR A 276 -5.25 -9.79 15.51
N VAL A 277 -4.10 -10.49 15.50
CA VAL A 277 -3.28 -10.75 14.32
C VAL A 277 -3.51 -12.18 13.86
N ALA A 278 -4.10 -12.35 12.67
CA ALA A 278 -4.27 -13.65 12.04
C ALA A 278 -3.05 -14.04 11.21
N PHE A 279 -2.60 -15.28 11.38
CA PHE A 279 -1.61 -15.98 10.58
C PHE A 279 -2.30 -17.06 9.76
N TYR A 280 -2.83 -16.67 8.61
CA TYR A 280 -3.72 -17.51 7.82
C TYR A 280 -2.97 -18.60 7.05
N ARG A 281 -3.37 -19.86 7.32
CA ARG A 281 -2.77 -21.08 6.76
C ARG A 281 -3.60 -21.71 5.64
N GLY A 282 -4.74 -21.11 5.28
CA GLY A 282 -5.74 -21.75 4.42
C GLY A 282 -6.79 -22.49 5.24
N GLY A 283 -7.44 -23.47 4.62
CA GLY A 283 -8.53 -24.25 5.21
C GLY A 283 -9.90 -23.82 4.69
N LYS A 284 -10.77 -24.80 4.45
CA LYS A 284 -12.15 -24.54 4.09
C LYS A 284 -13.04 -24.55 5.32
N VAL A 285 -14.06 -23.71 5.36
CA VAL A 285 -15.00 -23.68 6.49
C VAL A 285 -15.68 -25.05 6.67
N GLU A 286 -16.09 -25.69 5.58
CA GLU A 286 -16.71 -27.03 5.57
C GLU A 286 -15.78 -28.17 6.08
N GLU A 287 -14.46 -27.95 6.08
CA GLU A 287 -13.48 -28.92 6.57
C GLU A 287 -13.18 -28.73 8.07
N LEU A 288 -13.50 -27.55 8.60
CA LEU A 288 -13.16 -27.14 9.97
C LEU A 288 -14.37 -27.17 10.91
N PHE A 289 -15.57 -26.95 10.36
CA PHE A 289 -16.80 -26.84 11.15
C PHE A 289 -17.93 -27.62 10.47
N ASP A 290 -18.69 -28.34 11.29
CA ASP A 290 -19.90 -29.04 10.84
C ASP A 290 -21.05 -28.07 10.54
N GLU A 291 -21.06 -26.92 11.21
CA GLU A 291 -22.11 -25.90 11.11
C GLU A 291 -21.50 -24.49 10.99
N VAL A 292 -22.24 -23.59 10.33
CA VAL A 292 -21.88 -22.17 10.21
C VAL A 292 -22.98 -21.34 10.87
N ASP A 293 -22.62 -20.62 11.93
CA ASP A 293 -23.59 -19.84 12.70
C ASP A 293 -24.33 -18.81 11.82
N GLY A 294 -25.65 -18.78 11.89
CA GLY A 294 -26.47 -17.85 11.11
C GLY A 294 -26.61 -18.20 9.63
N PHE A 295 -26.24 -19.42 9.22
CA PHE A 295 -26.52 -19.98 7.89
C PHE A 295 -27.44 -21.21 8.03
N SER A 296 -28.60 -21.17 7.38
CA SER A 296 -29.67 -22.16 7.50
C SER A 296 -29.41 -23.48 6.74
N GLY A 297 -28.33 -23.53 5.96
CA GLY A 297 -27.92 -24.70 5.18
C GLY A 297 -27.84 -24.42 3.68
N GLY A 298 -27.15 -25.30 2.95
CA GLY A 298 -26.93 -25.14 1.52
C GLY A 298 -25.63 -25.78 1.05
N ILE A 299 -25.03 -25.23 -0.01
CA ILE A 299 -23.75 -25.69 -0.54
C ILE A 299 -22.64 -24.65 -0.33
N VAL A 300 -21.41 -25.13 -0.20
CA VAL A 300 -20.21 -24.28 -0.22
C VAL A 300 -19.55 -24.38 -1.58
N VAL A 301 -19.22 -23.23 -2.17
CA VAL A 301 -18.55 -23.09 -3.46
C VAL A 301 -17.26 -22.32 -3.25
N GLN A 302 -16.13 -22.98 -3.54
CA GLN A 302 -14.83 -22.33 -3.52
C GLN A 302 -14.70 -21.39 -4.72
N VAL A 303 -14.36 -20.13 -4.47
CA VAL A 303 -14.21 -19.10 -5.48
C VAL A 303 -12.80 -18.52 -5.47
N PRO A 304 -12.29 -18.04 -6.62
CA PRO A 304 -11.01 -17.36 -6.65
C PRO A 304 -11.07 -16.03 -5.88
N GLU A 305 -9.95 -15.61 -5.31
CA GLU A 305 -9.82 -14.38 -4.49
C GLU A 305 -10.36 -13.12 -5.19
N ILE A 306 -10.22 -13.06 -6.51
CA ILE A 306 -10.74 -11.96 -7.35
C ILE A 306 -12.25 -11.74 -7.20
N THR A 307 -13.00 -12.76 -6.77
CA THR A 307 -14.45 -12.65 -6.52
C THR A 307 -14.75 -11.67 -5.40
N MET A 308 -13.87 -11.58 -4.40
CA MET A 308 -14.03 -10.64 -3.27
C MET A 308 -13.33 -9.30 -3.49
N LEU A 309 -12.21 -9.32 -4.22
CA LEU A 309 -11.33 -8.16 -4.43
C LEU A 309 -11.67 -7.36 -5.69
N GLY A 310 -12.36 -7.97 -6.65
CA GLY A 310 -12.67 -7.37 -7.94
C GLY A 310 -13.86 -6.42 -7.88
N SER A 311 -13.97 -5.58 -8.91
CA SER A 311 -15.16 -4.80 -9.19
C SER A 311 -15.74 -5.24 -10.55
N PRO A 312 -17.07 -5.28 -10.71
CA PRO A 312 -17.68 -5.59 -11.99
C PRO A 312 -17.30 -4.52 -13.03
N HIS A 313 -17.30 -4.91 -14.31
CA HIS A 313 -17.19 -3.94 -15.40
C HIS A 313 -18.35 -2.94 -15.34
N ARG A 314 -18.14 -1.69 -15.74
CA ARG A 314 -19.17 -0.64 -15.67
C ARG A 314 -20.45 -0.98 -16.44
N ASP A 315 -20.33 -1.79 -17.49
CA ASP A 315 -21.44 -2.22 -18.34
C ASP A 315 -22.08 -3.55 -17.89
N PHE A 316 -21.68 -4.09 -16.73
CA PHE A 316 -22.24 -5.33 -16.22
C PHE A 316 -23.69 -5.11 -15.75
N LEU A 317 -24.63 -5.84 -16.36
CA LEU A 317 -26.08 -5.68 -16.16
C LEU A 317 -26.60 -6.17 -14.79
N SER A 318 -25.72 -6.51 -13.84
CA SER A 318 -26.06 -6.95 -12.47
C SER A 318 -27.02 -8.15 -12.38
N VAL A 319 -27.03 -9.04 -13.37
CA VAL A 319 -27.84 -10.28 -13.33
C VAL A 319 -26.93 -11.51 -13.15
N TYR A 320 -27.24 -12.33 -12.14
CA TYR A 320 -26.48 -13.54 -11.79
C TYR A 320 -27.34 -14.81 -11.94
N PRO A 321 -27.68 -15.24 -13.18
CA PRO A 321 -28.65 -16.30 -13.41
C PRO A 321 -28.19 -17.66 -12.86
N LYS A 322 -26.87 -17.92 -12.88
CA LYS A 322 -26.29 -19.15 -12.31
C LYS A 322 -26.37 -19.17 -10.78
N VAL A 323 -26.19 -18.02 -10.14
CA VAL A 323 -26.33 -17.89 -8.67
C VAL A 323 -27.79 -18.12 -8.28
N LEU A 324 -28.74 -17.50 -8.99
CA LEU A 324 -30.17 -17.72 -8.76
C LEU A 324 -30.59 -19.18 -8.96
N ALA A 325 -30.04 -19.86 -9.97
CA ALA A 325 -30.30 -21.28 -10.18
C ALA A 325 -29.82 -22.12 -8.98
N MET A 326 -28.59 -21.88 -8.49
CA MET A 326 -28.05 -22.59 -7.32
C MET A 326 -28.89 -22.32 -6.06
N LEU A 327 -29.33 -21.07 -5.85
CA LEU A 327 -30.17 -20.73 -4.69
C LEU A 327 -31.53 -21.44 -4.73
N ARG A 328 -32.15 -21.57 -5.90
CA ARG A 328 -33.41 -22.31 -6.05
C ARG A 328 -33.26 -23.81 -5.83
N GLU A 329 -32.09 -24.37 -6.16
CA GLU A 329 -31.81 -25.79 -5.98
C GLU A 329 -31.43 -26.14 -4.54
N HIS A 330 -30.64 -25.29 -3.88
CA HIS A 330 -30.00 -25.61 -2.60
C HIS A 330 -30.49 -24.76 -1.41
N GLY A 331 -31.33 -23.75 -1.63
CA GLY A 331 -31.80 -22.82 -0.59
C GLY A 331 -30.76 -21.78 -0.18
N GLY A 332 -29.49 -22.16 -0.09
CA GLY A 332 -28.38 -21.28 0.26
C GLY A 332 -27.07 -21.67 -0.42
N VAL A 333 -26.18 -20.68 -0.60
CA VAL A 333 -24.85 -20.85 -1.17
C VAL A 333 -23.85 -19.98 -0.41
N VAL A 334 -22.75 -20.59 0.03
CA VAL A 334 -21.57 -19.88 0.54
C VAL A 334 -20.50 -19.84 -0.53
N PHE A 335 -20.11 -18.65 -0.95
CA PHE A 335 -18.96 -18.41 -1.82
C PHE A 335 -17.73 -18.11 -0.96
N GLU A 336 -16.88 -19.12 -0.79
CA GLU A 336 -15.70 -19.05 0.07
C GLU A 336 -14.44 -18.75 -0.75
N ALA A 337 -13.65 -17.77 -0.31
CA ALA A 337 -12.37 -17.45 -0.93
C ALA A 337 -11.19 -18.04 -0.12
N PRO A 338 -10.06 -18.34 -0.79
CA PRO A 338 -8.84 -18.82 -0.14
C PRO A 338 -8.03 -17.67 0.48
N THR A 339 -8.68 -16.68 1.10
CA THR A 339 -8.04 -15.50 1.71
C THR A 339 -8.86 -15.03 2.91
N LEU A 340 -8.29 -14.11 3.69
CA LEU A 340 -8.99 -13.37 4.73
C LEU A 340 -8.92 -11.88 4.41
N LEU A 341 -10.06 -11.20 4.50
CA LEU A 341 -10.13 -9.74 4.45
C LEU A 341 -10.38 -9.20 5.85
N LYS A 342 -9.59 -8.19 6.23
CA LYS A 342 -9.78 -7.45 7.47
C LYS A 342 -10.36 -6.09 7.15
N PHE A 343 -11.50 -5.78 7.75
CA PHE A 343 -12.09 -4.45 7.66
C PHE A 343 -11.45 -3.52 8.69
N PRO A 344 -11.05 -2.29 8.31
CA PRO A 344 -10.46 -1.34 9.26
C PRO A 344 -11.37 -1.00 10.44
N GLN A 345 -12.68 -0.97 10.23
CA GLN A 345 -13.67 -0.74 11.30
C GLN A 345 -13.65 -1.86 12.35
N LEU A 346 -13.11 -3.02 12.00
CA LEU A 346 -12.97 -4.21 12.82
C LEU A 346 -11.51 -4.47 13.20
N ALA A 347 -10.62 -3.46 13.14
CA ALA A 347 -9.17 -3.61 13.33
C ALA A 347 -8.78 -4.31 14.65
N ALA A 348 -9.51 -4.01 15.73
CA ALA A 348 -9.32 -4.61 17.06
C ALA A 348 -10.10 -5.92 17.30
N SER A 349 -10.86 -6.39 16.30
CA SER A 349 -11.63 -7.62 16.40
C SER A 349 -10.80 -8.84 15.99
N LEU A 350 -11.31 -10.03 16.33
CA LEU A 350 -10.80 -11.31 15.85
C LEU A 350 -11.47 -11.76 14.54
N LEU A 351 -12.32 -10.90 13.95
CA LEU A 351 -13.21 -11.25 12.86
C LEU A 351 -12.63 -10.85 11.51
N TYR A 352 -12.66 -11.78 10.57
CA TYR A 352 -12.20 -11.62 9.21
C TYR A 352 -13.27 -12.10 8.25
N GLN A 353 -13.45 -11.42 7.12
CA GLN A 353 -14.31 -11.92 6.07
C GLN A 353 -13.53 -12.93 5.23
N LYS A 354 -14.13 -14.11 5.02
CA LYS A 354 -13.58 -15.20 4.22
C LYS A 354 -14.40 -15.48 2.94
N GLY A 355 -15.59 -14.88 2.84
CA GLY A 355 -16.46 -15.10 1.69
C GLY A 355 -17.78 -14.34 1.77
N LEU A 356 -18.75 -14.77 0.98
CA LEU A 356 -20.12 -14.28 0.97
C LEU A 356 -21.08 -15.45 1.18
N ALA A 357 -22.12 -15.26 1.96
CA ALA A 357 -23.23 -16.20 2.08
C ALA A 357 -24.47 -15.59 1.44
N VAL A 358 -25.19 -16.39 0.68
CA VAL A 358 -26.39 -15.97 -0.03
C VAL A 358 -27.49 -17.00 0.23
N GLU A 359 -28.65 -16.55 0.72
CA GLU A 359 -29.75 -17.43 1.09
C GLU A 359 -31.05 -16.94 0.49
N LEU A 360 -31.89 -17.87 0.02
CA LEU A 360 -33.23 -17.58 -0.43
C LEU A 360 -34.17 -17.59 0.79
N VAL A 361 -34.64 -16.41 1.19
CA VAL A 361 -35.57 -16.25 2.32
C VAL A 361 -37.01 -16.43 1.87
N GLU A 362 -37.34 -15.86 0.71
CA GLU A 362 -38.62 -16.02 0.02
C GLU A 362 -38.35 -16.19 -1.49
N PRO A 363 -39.32 -16.63 -2.32
CA PRO A 363 -39.07 -16.90 -3.75
C PRO A 363 -38.40 -15.75 -4.54
N ASP A 364 -38.65 -14.51 -4.13
CA ASP A 364 -38.12 -13.29 -4.74
C ASP A 364 -37.25 -12.46 -3.77
N LEU A 365 -36.92 -13.00 -2.60
CA LEU A 365 -36.11 -12.33 -1.58
C LEU A 365 -34.86 -13.13 -1.25
N VAL A 366 -33.70 -12.51 -1.50
CA VAL A 366 -32.39 -13.09 -1.22
C VAL A 366 -31.72 -12.30 -0.11
N HIS A 367 -31.28 -13.01 0.92
CA HIS A 367 -30.38 -12.49 1.95
C HIS A 367 -28.92 -12.64 1.47
N VAL A 368 -28.12 -11.59 1.66
CA VAL A 368 -26.69 -11.58 1.34
C VAL A 368 -25.93 -11.13 2.57
N GLY A 369 -25.10 -12.02 3.13
CA GLY A 369 -24.26 -11.77 4.28
C GLY A 369 -22.77 -11.99 3.97
N ALA A 370 -21.90 -11.48 4.82
CA ALA A 370 -20.49 -11.82 4.80
C ALA A 370 -20.28 -13.15 5.53
N LEU A 371 -19.55 -14.09 4.91
CA LEU A 371 -19.00 -15.22 5.64
C LEU A 371 -17.83 -14.70 6.46
N MET A 372 -18.01 -14.69 7.77
CA MET A 372 -17.04 -14.23 8.75
C MET A 372 -16.41 -15.42 9.47
N VAL A 373 -15.15 -15.26 9.84
CA VAL A 373 -14.43 -16.21 10.69
C VAL A 373 -13.78 -15.50 11.86
N LYS A 374 -13.77 -16.16 13.02
CA LYS A 374 -12.99 -15.76 14.19
C LYS A 374 -11.62 -16.44 14.09
N HIS A 375 -10.55 -15.66 13.99
CA HIS A 375 -9.20 -16.19 13.72
C HIS A 375 -8.13 -15.56 14.62
N PRO A 376 -7.97 -16.02 15.86
CA PRO A 376 -6.83 -15.65 16.69
C PRO A 376 -5.58 -16.44 16.30
N GLY A 377 -4.45 -15.75 16.12
CA GLY A 377 -3.18 -16.42 15.84
C GLY A 377 -3.24 -17.29 14.58
N GLN A 378 -2.88 -18.56 14.68
CA GLN A 378 -2.75 -19.48 13.53
C GLN A 378 -4.00 -20.30 13.16
N GLU A 379 -5.05 -20.30 13.99
CA GLU A 379 -6.23 -21.17 13.75
C GLU A 379 -7.51 -20.35 13.58
N ILE A 380 -8.43 -20.91 12.80
CA ILE A 380 -9.81 -20.45 12.78
C ILE A 380 -10.55 -21.17 13.91
N GLU A 381 -11.21 -20.42 14.78
CA GLU A 381 -11.94 -20.96 15.93
C GLU A 381 -13.44 -21.07 15.69
N ALA A 382 -14.00 -20.23 14.82
CA ALA A 382 -15.42 -20.23 14.52
C ALA A 382 -15.69 -19.60 13.14
N ALA A 383 -16.82 -19.97 12.54
CA ALA A 383 -17.35 -19.38 11.32
C ALA A 383 -18.83 -19.02 11.49
N GLY A 384 -19.24 -17.91 10.89
CA GLY A 384 -20.63 -17.47 10.90
C GLY A 384 -20.95 -16.49 9.78
N VAL A 385 -22.23 -16.20 9.60
CA VAL A 385 -22.73 -15.23 8.63
C VAL A 385 -23.28 -14.01 9.36
N THR A 386 -22.90 -12.82 8.92
CA THR A 386 -23.49 -11.59 9.45
C THR A 386 -24.95 -11.48 9.01
N GLY A 387 -25.89 -11.40 9.97
CA GLY A 387 -27.24 -10.89 9.71
C GLY A 387 -27.23 -9.36 9.65
N CYS A 388 -28.08 -8.78 8.80
CA CYS A 388 -28.35 -7.34 8.80
C CYS A 388 -29.16 -6.89 10.03
#